data_AF-A0A846Y8F5-F1
#
_entry.id   AF-A0A846Y8F5-F1
#
_cell.length_a   1.000
_cell.length_b   1.000
_cell.length_c   1.000
_cell.angle_alpha   90.00
_cell.angle_beta   90.00
_cell.angle_gamma   90.00
#
_symmetry.space_group_name_H-M   'P 1'
#
loop_
_entity.id
_entity.type
_entity.pdbx_description
1 polymer ?
#
loop_
_entity_poly.entity_id
_entity_poly.type
_entity_poly.pdbx_seq_one_letter_code
_entity_poly.pdbx_strand_id
1 'polypeptide(L)'
;MTTDIEATERLLSRFGAGTWTRLPDTRFGPDVCSYRGAPADFSAHISLSYLGDMQLELIEPVRGTSIYTEFLERGGPGLHHICFEPVDFDDAVANANTNGLRVIQNGTVGTAMRYAYLDGAAAGVPYLEIAEIGADMRAFYEYVKSR
;
A
#
# COMPACT_ATOMS: atom_id res chain seq x y z
N MET A 1 -7.25 -0.35 4.74
CA MET A 1 -7.76 1.04 4.62
C MET A 1 -8.66 1.34 5.81
N THR A 2 -8.56 2.53 6.38
CA THR A 2 -9.36 2.95 7.53
C THR A 2 -9.64 4.46 7.51
N THR A 3 -10.61 4.89 8.31
CA THR A 3 -10.95 6.30 8.58
C THR A 3 -10.57 6.74 9.99
N ASP A 4 -10.03 5.82 10.80
CA ASP A 4 -9.48 6.09 12.14
C ASP A 4 -8.36 5.07 12.40
N ILE A 5 -7.14 5.47 12.07
CA ILE A 5 -5.96 4.60 12.18
C ILE A 5 -5.67 4.20 13.62
N GLU A 6 -5.94 5.07 14.59
CA GLU A 6 -5.69 4.80 16.01
C GLU A 6 -6.66 3.76 16.56
N ALA A 7 -7.95 3.86 16.22
CA ALA A 7 -8.93 2.85 16.59
C ALA A 7 -8.61 1.50 15.97
N THR A 8 -8.13 1.49 14.73
CA THR A 8 -7.79 0.26 14.00
C THR A 8 -6.56 -0.43 14.60
N GLU A 9 -5.51 0.34 14.93
CA GLU A 9 -4.34 -0.19 15.65
C GLU A 9 -4.72 -0.79 16.99
N ARG A 10 -5.48 -0.06 17.83
CA ARG A 10 -5.93 -0.54 19.15
C ARG A 10 -6.74 -1.83 19.03
N LEU A 11 -7.56 -1.96 18.00
CA LEU A 11 -8.33 -3.18 17.75
C LEU A 11 -7.41 -4.35 17.43
N LEU A 12 -6.55 -4.20 16.42
CA LEU A 12 -5.70 -5.29 15.92
C LEU A 12 -4.62 -5.72 16.91
N SER A 13 -4.11 -4.82 17.75
CA SER A 13 -3.19 -5.17 18.83
C SER A 13 -3.82 -6.13 19.86
N ARG A 14 -5.15 -6.12 20.04
CA ARG A 14 -5.85 -7.09 20.91
C ARG A 14 -5.84 -8.51 20.33
N PHE A 15 -5.54 -8.65 19.04
CA PHE A 15 -5.50 -9.92 18.32
C PHE A 15 -4.07 -10.35 17.94
N GLY A 16 -3.06 -9.75 18.56
CA GLY A 16 -1.67 -10.20 18.47
C GLY A 16 -0.83 -9.48 17.41
N ALA A 17 -1.34 -8.42 16.78
CA ALA A 17 -0.47 -7.52 16.02
C ALA A 17 0.59 -6.91 16.97
N GLY A 18 1.85 -6.93 16.54
CA GLY A 18 2.98 -6.37 17.28
C GLY A 18 2.94 -4.84 17.40
N THR A 19 4.06 -4.25 17.80
CA THR A 19 4.15 -2.80 18.00
C THR A 19 4.00 -2.03 16.68
N TRP A 20 3.06 -1.08 16.63
CA TRP A 20 2.84 -0.25 15.45
C TRP A 20 3.93 0.81 15.25
N THR A 21 4.46 0.91 14.03
CA THR A 21 5.29 2.01 13.56
C THR A 21 4.45 2.92 12.69
N ARG A 22 4.13 4.13 13.17
CA ARG A 22 3.32 5.10 12.43
C ARG A 22 4.20 6.11 11.68
N LEU A 23 3.89 6.29 10.40
CA LEU A 23 4.43 7.29 9.50
C LEU A 23 3.30 8.30 9.17
N PRO A 24 3.15 9.38 9.95
CA PRO A 24 2.07 10.34 9.74
C PRO A 24 2.33 11.22 8.51
N ASP A 25 1.26 11.65 7.84
CA ASP A 25 1.29 12.65 6.76
C ASP A 25 2.29 12.34 5.63
N THR A 26 2.43 11.05 5.31
CA THR A 26 3.32 10.60 4.25
C THR A 26 2.80 11.11 2.92
N ARG A 27 3.57 11.99 2.26
CA ARG A 27 3.21 12.58 0.97
C ARG A 27 3.72 11.74 -0.19
N PHE A 28 2.83 11.52 -1.14
CA PHE A 28 3.08 10.92 -2.45
C PHE A 28 2.95 12.02 -3.50
N GLY A 29 4.07 12.43 -4.09
CA GLY A 29 4.16 13.60 -4.97
C GLY A 29 3.90 13.29 -6.45
N PRO A 30 3.47 14.29 -7.24
CA PRO A 30 3.13 14.12 -8.66
C PRO A 30 4.36 13.84 -9.55
N ASP A 31 5.55 14.08 -9.02
CA ASP A 31 6.84 13.77 -9.62
C ASP A 31 7.21 12.29 -9.56
N VAL A 32 6.62 11.55 -8.62
CA VAL A 32 6.96 10.14 -8.35
C VAL A 32 5.75 9.22 -8.33
N CYS A 33 4.54 9.73 -8.46
CA CYS A 33 3.31 8.96 -8.38
C CYS A 33 2.34 9.30 -9.52
N SER A 34 1.66 8.27 -10.03
CA SER A 34 0.59 8.41 -11.02
C SER A 34 -0.66 7.66 -10.59
N TYR A 35 -1.83 8.21 -10.91
CA TYR A 35 -3.14 7.60 -10.72
C TYR A 35 -3.95 7.75 -12.00
N ARG A 36 -4.46 6.63 -12.52
CA ARG A 36 -5.17 6.50 -13.80
C ARG A 36 -4.45 7.18 -14.97
N GLY A 37 -3.11 7.09 -14.98
CA GLY A 37 -2.26 7.63 -16.03
C GLY A 37 -1.96 9.14 -15.92
N ALA A 38 -2.45 9.83 -14.88
CA ALA A 38 -2.15 11.22 -14.60
C ALA A 38 -1.24 11.35 -13.36
N PRO A 39 -0.39 12.40 -13.26
CA PRO A 39 0.35 12.70 -12.03
C PRO A 39 -0.58 12.82 -10.82
N ALA A 40 -0.17 12.27 -9.68
CA ALA A 40 -0.98 12.23 -8.46
C ALA A 40 -0.27 12.89 -7.27
N ASP A 41 -0.98 13.74 -6.54
CA ASP A 41 -0.50 14.36 -5.30
C ASP A 41 -1.47 14.08 -4.16
N PHE A 42 -1.08 13.19 -3.26
CA PHE A 42 -1.91 12.78 -2.12
C PHE A 42 -1.05 12.53 -0.89
N SER A 43 -1.68 12.42 0.28
CA SER A 43 -1.01 11.97 1.50
C SER A 43 -1.89 11.07 2.34
N ALA A 44 -1.24 10.25 3.16
CA ALA A 44 -1.89 9.32 4.07
C ALA A 44 -1.08 9.15 5.36
N HIS A 45 -1.75 8.81 6.45
CA HIS A 45 -1.10 8.16 7.58
C HIS A 45 -0.91 6.69 7.23
N ILE A 46 0.30 6.18 7.46
CA ILE A 46 0.63 4.77 7.27
C ILE A 46 1.05 4.20 8.61
N SER A 47 0.58 3.02 8.96
CA SER A 47 1.04 2.32 10.16
C SER A 47 1.31 0.86 9.86
N LEU A 48 2.51 0.42 10.22
CA LEU A 48 3.00 -0.92 9.93
C LEU A 48 3.17 -1.70 11.22
N SER A 49 2.77 -2.96 11.20
CA SER A 49 3.02 -3.94 12.25
C SER A 49 3.11 -5.34 11.62
N TYR A 50 3.40 -6.34 12.45
CA TYR A 50 3.45 -7.74 12.04
C TYR A 50 2.59 -8.62 12.92
N LEU A 51 2.00 -9.66 12.30
CA LEU A 51 1.39 -10.80 12.97
C LEU A 51 2.11 -12.06 12.48
N GLY A 52 3.08 -12.53 13.27
CA GLY A 52 4.03 -13.55 12.81
C GLY A 52 4.85 -13.01 11.63
N ASP A 53 4.80 -13.70 10.49
CA ASP A 53 5.50 -13.28 9.27
C ASP A 53 4.65 -12.37 8.35
N MET A 54 3.37 -12.18 8.65
CA MET A 54 2.48 -11.34 7.85
C MET A 54 2.62 -9.87 8.26
N GLN A 55 2.98 -9.01 7.30
CA GLN A 55 2.94 -7.56 7.50
C GLN A 55 1.49 -7.08 7.45
N LEU A 56 1.12 -6.25 8.42
CA LEU A 56 -0.13 -5.52 8.46
C LEU A 56 0.16 -4.05 8.14
N GLU A 57 -0.44 -3.55 7.07
CA GLU A 57 -0.40 -2.14 6.71
C GLU A 57 -1.77 -1.48 6.88
N LEU A 58 -1.80 -0.43 7.69
CA LEU A 58 -2.94 0.45 7.83
C LEU A 58 -2.68 1.74 7.08
N ILE A 59 -3.64 2.14 6.25
CA ILE A 59 -3.60 3.38 5.49
C ILE A 59 -4.86 4.17 5.83
N GLU A 60 -4.66 5.42 6.26
CA GLU A 60 -5.71 6.43 6.43
C GLU A 60 -5.42 7.61 5.50
N PRO A 61 -6.23 7.83 4.44
CA PRO A 61 -6.02 8.93 3.51
C PRO A 61 -6.30 10.27 4.18
N VAL A 62 -5.42 11.24 3.97
CA VAL A 62 -5.53 12.59 4.56
C VAL A 62 -6.02 13.60 3.51
N ARG A 63 -5.39 13.63 2.33
CA ARG A 63 -5.77 14.53 1.23
C ARG A 63 -5.42 13.95 -0.13
N GLY A 64 -6.03 14.54 -1.16
CA GLY A 64 -5.72 14.26 -2.57
C GLY A 64 -6.49 13.06 -3.12
N THR A 65 -6.65 13.06 -4.45
CA THR A 65 -7.29 11.95 -5.16
C THR A 65 -6.27 10.84 -5.39
N SER A 66 -6.62 9.62 -5.01
CA SER A 66 -5.83 8.40 -5.21
C SER A 66 -6.75 7.18 -5.18
N ILE A 67 -6.20 5.99 -5.40
CA ILE A 67 -6.98 4.75 -5.18
C ILE A 67 -7.46 4.63 -3.73
N TYR A 68 -6.78 5.28 -2.77
CA TYR A 68 -7.14 5.18 -1.37
C TYR A 68 -8.41 5.95 -1.05
N THR A 69 -8.52 7.19 -1.54
CA THR A 69 -9.75 7.99 -1.39
C THR A 69 -10.88 7.40 -2.23
N GLU A 70 -10.60 6.93 -3.45
CA GLU A 70 -11.59 6.24 -4.30
C GLU A 70 -12.18 5.00 -3.60
N PHE A 71 -11.34 4.19 -2.94
CA PHE A 71 -11.79 2.99 -2.24
C PHE A 71 -12.76 3.32 -1.10
N LEU A 72 -12.42 4.32 -0.28
CA LEU A 72 -13.27 4.77 0.83
C LEU A 72 -14.62 5.32 0.33
N GLU A 73 -14.62 6.09 -0.76
CA GLU A 73 -15.84 6.66 -1.34
C GLU A 73 -16.78 5.58 -1.90
N ARG A 74 -16.22 4.52 -2.50
CA ARG A 74 -17.01 3.46 -3.14
C ARG A 74 -17.52 2.40 -2.19
N GLY A 75 -16.74 2.04 -1.17
CA GLY A 75 -16.99 0.86 -0.34
C GLY A 75 -16.79 1.06 1.16
N GLY A 76 -16.31 2.22 1.59
CA GLY A 76 -15.93 2.46 2.98
C GLY A 76 -14.61 1.76 3.38
N PRO A 77 -14.26 1.78 4.67
CA PRO A 77 -13.02 1.17 5.18
C PRO A 77 -13.03 -0.36 5.07
N GLY A 78 -11.85 -0.97 4.91
CA GLY A 78 -11.72 -2.42 4.72
C GLY A 78 -10.36 -2.87 4.19
N LEU A 79 -10.27 -4.16 3.83
CA LEU A 79 -9.10 -4.73 3.15
C LEU A 79 -8.99 -4.11 1.74
N HIS A 80 -7.88 -3.41 1.49
CA HIS A 80 -7.69 -2.63 0.28
C HIS A 80 -6.88 -3.38 -0.77
N HIS A 81 -5.74 -3.94 -0.39
CA HIS A 81 -4.88 -4.64 -1.35
C HIS A 81 -4.26 -5.90 -0.72
N ILE A 82 -3.74 -6.76 -1.58
CA ILE A 82 -2.77 -7.81 -1.23
C ILE A 82 -1.49 -7.50 -2.01
N CYS A 83 -0.36 -7.45 -1.30
CA CYS A 83 0.93 -7.10 -1.86
C CYS A 83 1.79 -8.33 -2.17
N PHE A 84 2.46 -8.30 -3.31
CA PHE A 84 3.39 -9.31 -3.78
C PHE A 84 4.73 -8.67 -4.12
N GLU A 85 5.80 -9.32 -3.68
CA GLU A 85 7.17 -8.97 -4.05
C GLU A 85 7.69 -10.04 -5.05
N PRO A 86 7.57 -9.81 -6.37
CA PRO A 86 8.18 -10.69 -7.36
C PRO A 86 9.70 -10.52 -7.40
N VAL A 87 10.38 -11.50 -8.00
CA VAL A 87 11.83 -11.43 -8.25
C VAL A 87 12.19 -10.33 -9.26
N ASP A 88 11.34 -10.16 -10.28
CA ASP A 88 11.48 -9.12 -11.29
C ASP A 88 10.18 -8.30 -11.36
N PHE A 89 10.28 -7.03 -10.99
CA PHE A 89 9.16 -6.11 -10.94
C PHE A 89 8.63 -5.76 -12.34
N ASP A 90 9.54 -5.47 -13.27
CA ASP A 90 9.19 -4.97 -14.59
C ASP A 90 8.55 -6.10 -15.42
N ASP A 91 9.07 -7.32 -15.30
CA ASP A 91 8.47 -8.51 -15.91
C ASP A 91 7.08 -8.82 -15.31
N ALA A 92 6.92 -8.71 -13.99
CA ALA A 92 5.62 -8.96 -13.34
C ALA A 92 4.56 -7.95 -13.78
N VAL A 93 4.92 -6.66 -13.86
CA VAL A 93 4.02 -5.60 -14.35
C VAL A 93 3.70 -5.80 -15.84
N ALA A 94 4.69 -6.13 -16.67
CA ALA A 94 4.47 -6.41 -18.09
C ALA A 94 3.55 -7.62 -18.31
N ASN A 95 3.73 -8.69 -17.53
CA ASN A 95 2.87 -9.87 -17.56
C ASN A 95 1.44 -9.52 -17.13
N ALA A 96 1.25 -8.76 -16.05
CA ALA A 96 -0.07 -8.31 -15.61
C ALA A 96 -0.81 -7.53 -16.72
N ASN A 97 -0.13 -6.57 -17.35
CA ASN A 97 -0.68 -5.78 -18.45
C ASN A 97 -1.06 -6.65 -19.67
N THR A 98 -0.21 -7.62 -20.03
CA THR A 98 -0.48 -8.56 -21.15
C THR A 98 -1.72 -9.42 -20.88
N ASN A 99 -2.01 -9.71 -19.62
CA ASN A 99 -3.20 -10.44 -19.18
C ASN A 99 -4.41 -9.53 -18.90
N GLY A 100 -4.35 -8.25 -19.28
CA GLY A 100 -5.47 -7.30 -19.16
C GLY A 100 -5.63 -6.66 -17.79
N LEU A 101 -4.74 -6.93 -16.83
CA LEU A 101 -4.72 -6.26 -15.53
C LEU A 101 -3.97 -4.94 -15.66
N ARG A 102 -4.72 -3.83 -15.71
CA ARG A 102 -4.14 -2.49 -15.87
C ARG A 102 -3.63 -1.96 -14.55
N VAL A 103 -2.48 -1.29 -14.59
CA VAL A 103 -1.98 -0.48 -13.48
C VAL A 103 -2.86 0.75 -13.30
N ILE A 104 -3.54 0.86 -12.14
CA ILE A 104 -4.40 2.00 -11.81
C ILE A 104 -3.62 3.09 -11.07
N GLN A 105 -2.65 2.72 -10.26
CA GLN A 105 -1.78 3.67 -9.56
C GLN A 105 -0.41 3.06 -9.39
N ASN A 106 0.64 3.86 -9.52
CA ASN A 106 2.02 3.43 -9.28
C ASN A 106 2.84 4.59 -8.76
N GLY A 107 4.00 4.27 -8.20
CA GLY A 107 4.97 5.27 -7.85
C GLY A 107 6.22 4.70 -7.20
N THR A 108 7.04 5.61 -6.68
CA THR A 108 8.25 5.26 -5.95
C THR A 108 8.30 5.96 -4.59
N VAL A 109 8.97 5.31 -3.64
CA VAL A 109 9.35 5.90 -2.34
C VAL A 109 10.85 6.13 -2.36
N GLY A 110 11.26 7.25 -2.95
CA GLY A 110 12.67 7.51 -3.24
C GLY A 110 13.29 6.38 -4.06
N THR A 111 14.47 5.91 -3.66
CA THR A 111 15.11 4.70 -4.23
C THR A 111 14.81 3.44 -3.42
N ALA A 112 14.00 3.55 -2.37
CA ALA A 112 13.81 2.48 -1.40
C ALA A 112 12.73 1.47 -1.84
N MET A 113 11.78 1.88 -2.68
CA MET A 113 10.69 1.02 -3.14
C MET A 113 10.06 1.53 -4.44
N ARG A 114 9.63 0.60 -5.31
CA ARG A 114 8.69 0.85 -6.41
C ARG A 114 7.40 0.07 -6.14
N TYR A 115 6.25 0.61 -6.49
CA TYR A 115 4.97 -0.08 -6.34
C TYR A 115 4.03 0.16 -7.53
N ALA A 116 3.18 -0.83 -7.82
CA ALA A 116 2.14 -0.75 -8.84
C ALA A 116 0.87 -1.48 -8.37
N TYR A 117 -0.25 -0.77 -8.35
CA TYR A 117 -1.57 -1.28 -8.03
C TYR A 117 -2.33 -1.69 -9.29
N LEU A 118 -2.89 -2.89 -9.26
CA LEU A 118 -3.69 -3.50 -10.32
C LEU A 118 -5.14 -3.65 -9.86
N ASP A 119 -6.10 -3.51 -10.78
CA ASP A 119 -7.52 -3.82 -10.52
C ASP A 119 -7.74 -5.33 -10.40
N GLY A 120 -8.14 -5.80 -9.23
CA GLY A 120 -8.54 -7.19 -9.02
C GLY A 120 -10.03 -7.37 -8.77
N ALA A 121 -10.82 -6.29 -8.77
CA ALA A 121 -12.13 -6.27 -8.13
C ALA A 121 -13.11 -7.27 -8.78
N ALA A 122 -13.00 -7.47 -10.09
CA ALA A 122 -13.81 -8.45 -10.83
C ALA A 122 -13.57 -9.91 -10.36
N ALA A 123 -12.41 -10.20 -9.77
CA ALA A 123 -12.05 -11.49 -9.19
C ALA A 123 -12.24 -11.56 -7.66
N GLY A 124 -12.77 -10.50 -7.04
CA GLY A 124 -13.06 -10.45 -5.59
C GLY A 124 -11.90 -9.97 -4.71
N VAL A 125 -10.78 -9.55 -5.29
CA VAL A 125 -9.67 -8.90 -4.56
C VAL A 125 -9.67 -7.42 -4.94
N PRO A 126 -9.92 -6.45 -4.05
CA PRO A 126 -10.13 -5.08 -4.49
C PRO A 126 -8.96 -4.52 -5.31
N TYR A 127 -7.74 -4.67 -4.81
CA TYR A 127 -6.51 -4.37 -5.56
C TYR A 127 -5.42 -5.40 -5.28
N LEU A 128 -4.56 -5.61 -6.27
CA LEU A 128 -3.27 -6.29 -6.08
C LEU A 128 -2.17 -5.24 -6.12
N GLU A 129 -1.16 -5.37 -5.28
CA GLU A 129 0.06 -4.55 -5.34
C GLU A 129 1.24 -5.42 -5.75
N ILE A 130 2.00 -4.94 -6.72
CA ILE A 130 3.34 -5.44 -7.03
C ILE A 130 4.32 -4.44 -6.44
N ALA A 131 5.26 -4.92 -5.63
CA ALA A 131 6.27 -4.08 -4.99
C ALA A 131 7.68 -4.61 -5.28
N GLU A 132 8.61 -3.69 -5.55
CA GLU A 132 10.05 -3.94 -5.48
C GLU A 132 10.59 -3.27 -4.22
N ILE A 133 11.14 -4.04 -3.29
CA ILE A 133 11.60 -3.52 -2.00
C ILE A 133 13.13 -3.50 -1.97
N GLY A 134 13.68 -2.29 -1.99
CA GLY A 134 15.11 -2.03 -1.87
C GLY A 134 15.65 -2.30 -0.46
N ALA A 135 16.98 -2.33 -0.33
CA ALA A 135 17.66 -2.71 0.90
C ALA A 135 17.27 -1.84 2.12
N ASP A 136 17.14 -0.53 1.93
CA ASP A 136 16.79 0.40 3.01
C ASP A 136 15.36 0.17 3.52
N MET A 137 14.39 -0.01 2.62
CA MET A 137 13.02 -0.31 3.01
C MET A 137 12.91 -1.69 3.67
N ARG A 138 13.68 -2.68 3.18
CA ARG A 138 13.73 -4.01 3.80
C ARG A 138 14.28 -3.95 5.21
N ALA A 139 15.37 -3.21 5.44
CA ALA A 139 15.92 -3.01 6.78
C ALA A 139 14.90 -2.33 7.72
N PHE A 140 14.13 -1.37 7.20
CA PHE A 140 13.04 -0.75 7.95
C PHE A 140 11.92 -1.74 8.30
N TYR A 141 11.51 -2.60 7.36
CA TYR A 141 10.51 -3.64 7.61
C TYR A 141 10.96 -4.67 8.65
N GLU A 142 12.23 -5.12 8.58
CA GLU A 142 12.81 -6.01 9.61
C GLU A 142 12.86 -5.33 10.98
N TYR A 143 13.20 -4.04 11.02
CA TYR A 143 13.13 -3.26 12.26
C TYR A 143 11.70 -3.26 12.81
N VAL A 144 10.68 -2.94 11.99
CA VAL A 144 9.28 -2.96 12.41
C VAL A 144 8.87 -4.33 12.94
N LYS A 145 9.26 -5.42 12.25
CA LYS A 145 8.95 -6.80 12.63
C LYS A 145 9.57 -7.22 13.97
N SER A 146 10.72 -6.65 14.32
CA SER A 146 11.44 -7.00 15.55
C SER A 146 10.87 -6.40 16.85
N ARG A 147 9.85 -5.52 16.75
CA ARG A 147 9.31 -4.76 17.89
C ARG A 147 8.03 -5.31 18.51
#